data_AF-A0A495YX10-F1
#
_entry.id   AF-A0A495YX10-F1
#
_cell.length_a   1.000
_cell.length_b   1.000
_cell.length_c   1.000
_cell.angle_alpha   90.00
_cell.angle_beta   90.00
_cell.angle_gamma   90.00
#
_symmetry.space_group_name_H-M   'P 1'
#
loop_
_entity.id
_entity.type
_entity.pdbx_description
1 polymer ?
#
loop_
_entity_poly.entity_id
_entity_poly.type
_entity_poly.pdbx_seq_one_letter_code
_entity_poly.pdbx_strand_id
1 'polypeptide(L)'
;MAKAWKAKGIYPQLSYRWNAQVILAVKIQEVYSWAESIRNPDNIKELHNLRISVKRLRYSMEFFTINYGKAFKDFLKVLEDLQEQLGDIHDCDVVEMVLTDYLKALPDQGDTETDAIGINALLLRYREMRKAKYEAFLQQWDALEETDFKGQLLKIVTGKLGAAQSS
;
A
#
# COMPACT_ATOMS: atom_id res chain seq x y z
N MET A 1 -3.99 11.72 -5.80
CA MET A 1 -4.35 10.40 -5.23
C MET A 1 -5.10 9.57 -6.26
N ALA A 2 -4.73 8.31 -6.43
CA ALA A 2 -5.43 7.38 -7.32
C ALA A 2 -6.89 7.17 -6.90
N LYS A 3 -7.79 7.26 -7.88
CA LYS A 3 -9.23 7.03 -7.67
C LYS A 3 -9.48 5.55 -7.42
N ALA A 4 -10.30 5.25 -6.41
CA ALA A 4 -10.67 3.88 -6.09
C ALA A 4 -11.33 3.20 -7.30
N TRP A 5 -10.85 2.00 -7.63
CA TRP A 5 -11.47 1.20 -8.67
C TRP A 5 -12.88 0.78 -8.22
N LYS A 6 -13.84 0.98 -9.12
CA LYS A 6 -15.25 0.62 -8.89
C LYS A 6 -15.46 -0.84 -9.23
N ALA A 7 -15.90 -1.63 -8.27
CA ALA A 7 -16.36 -2.98 -8.52
C ALA A 7 -17.74 -2.94 -9.18
N LYS A 8 -17.88 -3.59 -10.34
CA LYS A 8 -19.15 -3.83 -11.03
C LYS A 8 -19.70 -5.18 -10.58
N GLY A 9 -21.02 -5.32 -10.54
CA GLY A 9 -21.66 -6.59 -10.13
C GLY A 9 -21.81 -6.78 -8.61
N ILE A 10 -21.72 -5.68 -7.85
CA ILE A 10 -22.16 -5.64 -6.45
C ILE A 10 -23.67 -5.46 -6.45
N TYR A 11 -24.37 -6.36 -5.78
CA TYR A 11 -25.82 -6.36 -5.72
C TYR A 11 -26.26 -6.63 -4.27
N PRO A 12 -27.03 -5.71 -3.63
CA PRO A 12 -27.49 -5.89 -2.25
C PRO A 12 -28.28 -7.18 -2.02
N GLN A 13 -28.93 -7.70 -3.07
CA GLN A 13 -29.69 -8.94 -3.05
C GLN A 13 -28.83 -10.21 -3.11
N LEU A 14 -27.53 -10.09 -3.41
CA LEU A 14 -26.61 -11.24 -3.41
C LEU A 14 -25.95 -11.41 -2.05
N SER A 15 -25.44 -12.62 -1.80
CA SER A 15 -24.88 -12.97 -0.49
C SER A 15 -23.72 -12.07 -0.08
N TYR A 16 -23.55 -11.88 1.23
CA TYR A 16 -22.44 -11.13 1.79
C TYR A 16 -21.09 -11.68 1.29
N ARG A 17 -20.97 -13.00 1.18
CA ARG A 17 -19.81 -13.67 0.59
C ARG A 17 -19.63 -13.32 -0.89
N TRP A 18 -20.68 -13.37 -1.71
CA TRP A 18 -20.59 -13.00 -3.14
C TRP A 18 -20.02 -11.58 -3.31
N ASN A 19 -20.59 -10.61 -2.60
CA ASN A 19 -20.14 -9.22 -2.65
C ASN A 19 -18.68 -9.10 -2.18
N ALA A 20 -18.25 -9.86 -1.17
CA ALA A 20 -16.85 -9.94 -0.76
C ALA A 20 -15.93 -10.40 -1.90
N GLN A 21 -16.30 -11.47 -2.62
CA GLN A 21 -15.47 -12.00 -3.73
C GLN A 21 -15.27 -10.95 -4.82
N VAL A 22 -16.36 -10.28 -5.24
CA VAL A 22 -16.32 -9.25 -6.29
C VAL A 22 -15.48 -8.05 -5.85
N ILE A 23 -15.70 -7.53 -4.64
CA ILE A 23 -14.99 -6.36 -4.14
C ILE A 23 -13.50 -6.66 -3.96
N LEU A 24 -13.17 -7.74 -3.26
CA LEU A 24 -11.78 -8.08 -2.94
C LEU A 24 -10.98 -8.42 -4.19
N ALA A 25 -11.55 -9.12 -5.17
CA ALA A 25 -10.87 -9.39 -6.44
C ALA A 25 -10.46 -8.08 -7.15
N VAL A 26 -11.34 -7.09 -7.21
CA VAL A 26 -11.03 -5.78 -7.80
C VAL A 26 -9.96 -5.04 -7.02
N LYS A 27 -10.00 -5.08 -5.68
CA LYS A 27 -8.98 -4.42 -4.83
C LYS A 27 -7.61 -5.06 -4.92
N ILE A 28 -7.55 -6.39 -5.06
CA ILE A 28 -6.30 -7.09 -5.33
C ILE A 28 -5.73 -6.64 -6.67
N GLN A 29 -6.54 -6.58 -7.73
CA GLN A 29 -6.06 -6.10 -9.03
C GLN A 29 -5.61 -4.63 -8.99
N GLU A 30 -6.31 -3.76 -8.24
CA GLU A 30 -5.89 -2.36 -8.02
C GLU A 30 -4.49 -2.29 -7.40
N VAL A 31 -4.19 -3.08 -6.36
CA VAL A 31 -2.86 -3.15 -5.72
C VAL A 31 -1.78 -3.58 -6.73
N TYR A 32 -2.01 -4.68 -7.44
CA TYR A 32 -1.02 -5.24 -8.37
C TYR A 32 -0.90 -4.47 -9.69
N SER A 33 -1.78 -3.50 -9.97
CA SER A 33 -1.63 -2.62 -11.12
C SER A 33 -0.41 -1.70 -11.02
N TRP A 34 0.15 -1.53 -9.82
CA TRP A 34 1.32 -0.70 -9.56
C TRP A 34 2.66 -1.46 -9.58
N ALA A 35 2.64 -2.79 -9.76
CA ALA A 35 3.81 -3.67 -9.57
C ALA A 35 5.04 -3.24 -10.41
N GLU A 36 4.83 -2.83 -11.66
CA GLU A 36 5.91 -2.32 -12.51
C GLU A 36 6.38 -0.93 -12.09
N SER A 37 5.44 -0.04 -11.74
CA SER A 37 5.76 1.35 -11.41
C SER A 37 6.57 1.48 -10.12
N ILE A 38 6.39 0.58 -9.16
CA ILE A 38 7.10 0.65 -7.88
C ILE A 38 8.58 0.23 -7.97
N ARG A 39 9.02 -0.33 -9.10
CA ARG A 39 10.42 -0.72 -9.35
C ARG A 39 11.35 0.47 -9.53
N ASN A 40 10.80 1.66 -9.79
CA ASN A 40 11.57 2.90 -9.82
C ASN A 40 11.39 3.66 -8.49
N PRO A 41 12.47 3.91 -7.72
CA PRO A 41 12.40 4.68 -6.49
C PRO A 41 11.91 6.12 -6.71
N ASP A 42 12.06 6.70 -7.89
CA ASP A 42 11.64 8.09 -8.17
C ASP A 42 10.14 8.24 -8.40
N ASN A 43 9.41 7.12 -8.52
CA ASN A 43 7.96 7.10 -8.70
C ASN A 43 7.21 7.30 -7.36
N ILE A 44 7.50 8.40 -6.67
CA ILE A 44 6.95 8.77 -5.35
C ILE A 44 5.41 8.76 -5.37
N LYS A 45 4.80 9.27 -6.44
CA LYS A 45 3.33 9.35 -6.55
C LYS A 45 2.71 7.96 -6.66
N GLU A 46 3.34 7.06 -7.39
CA GLU A 46 2.90 5.69 -7.62
C GLU A 46 3.08 4.84 -6.34
N LEU A 47 4.19 5.02 -5.61
CA LEU A 47 4.38 4.41 -4.28
C LEU A 47 3.31 4.87 -3.29
N HIS A 48 2.99 6.17 -3.28
CA HIS A 48 1.88 6.70 -2.49
C HIS A 48 0.52 6.13 -2.94
N ASN A 49 0.29 5.95 -4.23
CA ASN A 49 -0.95 5.34 -4.75
C ASN A 49 -1.04 3.85 -4.42
N LEU A 50 0.07 3.11 -4.43
CA LEU A 50 0.13 1.73 -3.95
C LEU A 50 -0.24 1.69 -2.47
N ARG A 51 0.34 2.54 -1.63
CA ARG A 51 0.01 2.64 -0.19
C ARG A 51 -1.49 2.80 0.02
N ILE A 52 -2.13 3.70 -0.72
CA ILE A 52 -3.58 3.92 -0.65
C ILE A 52 -4.33 2.64 -1.07
N SER A 53 -3.88 1.97 -2.13
CA SER A 53 -4.51 0.75 -2.65
C SER A 53 -4.41 -0.41 -1.66
N VAL A 54 -3.24 -0.61 -1.03
CA VAL A 54 -3.00 -1.60 0.02
C VAL A 54 -3.91 -1.32 1.22
N LYS A 55 -3.97 -0.08 1.69
CA LYS A 55 -4.87 0.33 2.79
C LYS A 55 -6.34 0.03 2.49
N ARG A 56 -6.80 0.32 1.26
CA ARG A 56 -8.17 0.02 0.82
C ARG A 56 -8.44 -1.48 0.79
N LEU A 57 -7.49 -2.28 0.30
CA LEU A 57 -7.60 -3.73 0.29
C LEU A 57 -7.66 -4.27 1.72
N ARG A 58 -6.75 -3.83 2.59
CA ARG A 58 -6.68 -4.23 3.99
C ARG A 58 -7.99 -3.97 4.73
N TYR A 59 -8.52 -2.74 4.65
CA TYR A 59 -9.81 -2.41 5.27
C TYR A 59 -10.98 -3.22 4.71
N SER A 60 -10.96 -3.50 3.41
CA SER A 60 -11.99 -4.37 2.81
C SER A 60 -11.85 -5.80 3.34
N MET A 61 -10.63 -6.29 3.50
CA MET A 61 -10.37 -7.62 4.05
C MET A 61 -10.78 -7.71 5.51
N GLU A 62 -10.40 -6.74 6.36
CA GLU A 62 -10.85 -6.62 7.75
C GLU A 62 -12.38 -6.75 7.85
N PHE A 63 -13.10 -5.97 7.03
CA PHE A 63 -14.57 -5.99 6.98
C PHE A 63 -15.15 -7.36 6.59
N PHE A 64 -14.56 -8.02 5.58
CA PHE A 64 -15.05 -9.31 5.09
C PHE A 64 -14.53 -10.54 5.84
N THR A 65 -13.72 -10.34 6.89
CA THR A 65 -13.06 -11.42 7.64
C THR A 65 -14.01 -12.53 8.08
N ILE A 66 -15.26 -12.22 8.44
CA ILE A 66 -16.27 -13.20 8.87
C ILE A 66 -16.61 -14.26 7.79
N ASN A 67 -16.36 -13.97 6.50
CA ASN A 67 -16.59 -14.90 5.40
C ASN A 67 -15.44 -15.91 5.19
N TYR A 68 -14.30 -15.70 5.86
CA TYR A 68 -13.06 -16.38 5.54
C TYR A 68 -12.37 -16.98 6.78
N GLY A 69 -11.56 -18.01 6.53
CA GLY A 69 -10.86 -18.76 7.57
C GLY A 69 -9.50 -18.15 7.95
N LYS A 70 -8.72 -18.91 8.75
CA LYS A 70 -7.40 -18.50 9.24
C LYS A 70 -6.45 -18.04 8.13
N ALA A 71 -6.38 -18.77 7.02
CA ALA A 71 -5.49 -18.43 5.90
C ALA A 71 -5.69 -16.98 5.44
N PHE A 72 -6.92 -16.51 5.29
CA PHE A 72 -7.22 -15.13 4.89
C PHE A 72 -6.70 -14.09 5.88
N LYS A 73 -6.73 -14.38 7.18
CA LYS A 73 -6.15 -13.52 8.22
C LYS A 73 -4.63 -13.50 8.15
N ASP A 74 -4.00 -14.58 7.72
CA ASP A 74 -2.55 -14.62 7.54
C ASP A 74 -2.13 -13.72 6.35
N PHE A 75 -2.91 -13.70 5.26
CA PHE A 75 -2.73 -12.72 4.17
C PHE A 75 -2.94 -11.27 4.63
N LEU A 76 -3.92 -11.04 5.51
CA LEU A 76 -4.20 -9.71 6.06
C LEU A 76 -2.99 -9.15 6.81
N LYS A 77 -2.30 -9.96 7.60
CA LYS A 77 -1.07 -9.55 8.32
C LYS A 77 0.04 -9.12 7.38
N VAL A 78 0.26 -9.86 6.29
CA VAL A 78 1.26 -9.47 5.29
C VAL A 78 0.92 -8.11 4.66
N LEU A 79 -0.36 -7.81 4.44
CA LEU A 79 -0.79 -6.50 3.96
C LEU A 79 -0.66 -5.39 5.03
N GLU A 80 -0.75 -5.72 6.31
CA GLU A 80 -0.44 -4.79 7.41
C GLU A 80 1.04 -4.38 7.35
N ASP A 81 1.95 -5.34 7.22
CA ASP A 81 3.39 -5.12 7.12
C ASP A 81 3.74 -4.27 5.89
N LEU A 82 3.18 -4.61 4.72
CA LEU A 82 3.37 -3.80 3.50
C LEU A 82 2.85 -2.36 3.68
N GLN A 83 1.70 -2.19 4.34
CA GLN A 83 1.15 -0.86 4.59
C GLN A 83 2.07 -0.02 5.51
N GLU A 84 2.67 -0.65 6.51
CA GLU A 84 3.62 -0.02 7.43
C GLU A 84 4.86 0.46 6.66
N GLN A 85 5.51 -0.42 5.89
CA GLN A 85 6.68 -0.07 5.08
C GLN A 85 6.41 1.05 4.08
N LEU A 86 5.26 0.99 3.39
CA LEU A 86 4.86 2.05 2.46
C LEU A 86 4.54 3.37 3.18
N GLY A 87 4.01 3.32 4.41
CA GLY A 87 3.84 4.49 5.26
C GLY A 87 5.18 5.11 5.64
N ASP A 88 6.11 4.27 6.02
CA ASP A 88 7.47 4.62 6.38
C ASP A 88 8.26 5.30 5.26
N ILE A 89 8.11 4.84 4.02
CA ILE A 89 8.69 5.49 2.83
C ILE A 89 8.03 6.85 2.61
N HIS A 90 6.70 6.89 2.62
CA HIS A 90 5.92 8.10 2.39
C HIS A 90 6.22 9.19 3.43
N ASP A 91 6.40 8.83 4.69
CA ASP A 91 6.73 9.79 5.74
C ASP A 91 8.10 10.43 5.49
N CYS A 92 9.06 9.68 4.94
CA CYS A 92 10.33 10.25 4.51
C CYS A 92 10.16 11.21 3.33
N ASP A 93 9.34 10.84 2.33
CA ASP A 93 9.05 11.69 1.17
C ASP A 93 8.38 13.01 1.60
N VAL A 94 7.47 12.96 2.59
CA VAL A 94 6.82 14.16 3.16
C VAL A 94 7.81 15.04 3.92
N VAL A 95 8.66 14.45 4.75
CA VAL A 95 9.68 15.23 5.50
C VAL A 95 10.66 15.90 4.54
N GLU A 96 11.13 15.18 3.51
CA GLU A 96 12.02 15.75 2.51
C GLU A 96 11.39 16.96 1.79
N MET A 97 10.12 16.85 1.40
CA MET A 97 9.37 17.95 0.80
C MET A 97 9.28 19.16 1.76
N VAL A 98 8.88 18.95 3.01
CA VAL A 98 8.72 20.02 4.01
C VAL A 98 10.04 20.73 4.29
N LEU A 99 11.13 19.97 4.49
CA LEU A 99 12.46 20.52 4.76
C LEU A 99 13.01 21.28 3.55
N THR A 100 12.77 20.77 2.34
CA THR A 100 13.20 21.44 1.10
C THR A 100 12.46 22.76 0.90
N ASP A 101 11.16 22.80 1.18
CA ASP A 101 10.37 24.03 1.07
C ASP A 101 10.73 25.05 2.16
N TYR A 102 11.04 24.58 3.38
CA TYR A 102 11.55 25.44 4.44
C TYR A 102 12.91 26.05 4.08
N LEU A 103 13.84 25.26 3.52
CA LEU A 103 15.16 25.73 3.08
C LEU A 103 15.05 26.84 2.02
N LYS A 104 14.10 26.73 1.08
CA LYS A 104 13.84 27.76 0.06
C LYS A 104 13.22 29.04 0.61
N ALA A 105 12.52 28.94 1.74
CA ALA A 105 11.81 30.05 2.37
C ALA A 105 12.65 30.75 3.45
N LEU A 106 13.90 30.34 3.67
CA LEU A 106 14.77 30.95 4.68
C LEU A 106 15.00 32.44 4.37
N PRO A 107 14.85 33.32 5.38
CA PRO A 107 15.14 34.74 5.22
C PRO A 107 16.66 34.98 5.15
N ASP A 108 17.05 36.07 4.49
CA ASP A 108 18.47 36.49 4.35
C ASP A 108 19.02 37.19 5.63
N GLN A 109 18.42 36.91 6.79
CA GLN A 109 18.73 37.54 8.08
C GLN A 109 18.61 36.52 9.22
N GLY A 110 19.50 36.61 10.21
CA GLY A 110 19.51 35.74 11.39
C GLY A 110 20.47 34.54 11.26
N ASP A 111 20.18 33.46 12.00
CA ASP A 111 20.98 32.22 12.05
C ASP A 111 20.79 31.32 10.80
N THR A 112 20.47 31.92 9.64
CA THR A 112 20.12 31.26 8.38
C THR A 112 21.15 30.22 7.93
N GLU A 113 22.44 30.48 8.13
CA GLU A 113 23.51 29.55 7.79
C GLU A 113 23.48 28.29 8.67
N THR A 114 23.27 28.46 9.98
CA THR A 114 23.16 27.35 10.94
C THR A 114 21.91 26.51 10.66
N ASP A 115 20.77 27.16 10.40
CA ASP A 115 19.52 26.50 10.02
C ASP A 115 19.71 25.70 8.72
N ALA A 116 20.33 26.29 7.70
CA ALA A 116 20.61 25.62 6.43
C ALA A 116 21.49 24.37 6.62
N ILE A 117 22.54 24.45 7.46
CA ILE A 117 23.40 23.29 7.78
C ILE A 117 22.57 22.19 8.45
N GLY A 118 21.76 22.53 9.46
CA GLY A 118 20.92 21.58 10.18
C GLY A 118 19.89 20.90 9.29
N ILE A 119 19.20 21.67 8.45
CA ILE A 119 18.20 21.15 7.48
C ILE A 119 18.87 20.23 6.46
N ASN A 120 20.02 20.60 5.91
CA ASN A 120 20.73 19.77 4.95
C ASN A 120 21.19 18.44 5.57
N ALA A 121 21.64 18.45 6.82
CA ALA A 121 21.97 17.22 7.55
C ALA A 121 20.75 16.32 7.74
N LEU A 122 19.59 16.90 8.07
CA LEU A 122 18.32 16.14 8.16
C LEU A 122 17.88 15.59 6.80
N LEU A 123 17.96 16.38 5.73
CA LEU A 123 17.63 15.95 4.38
C LEU A 123 18.47 14.73 3.97
N LEU A 124 19.80 14.78 4.20
CA LEU A 124 20.67 13.65 3.91
C LEU A 124 20.26 12.40 4.70
N ARG A 125 19.99 12.56 5.99
CA ARG A 125 19.54 11.44 6.85
C ARG A 125 18.23 10.82 6.35
N TYR A 126 17.23 11.64 6.02
CA TYR A 126 15.94 11.14 5.56
C TYR A 126 16.03 10.47 4.19
N ARG A 127 16.89 10.96 3.29
CA ARG A 127 17.16 10.29 2.00
C ARG A 127 17.75 8.90 2.18
N GLU A 128 18.75 8.75 3.05
CA GLU A 128 19.34 7.44 3.34
C GLU A 128 18.33 6.50 4.02
N MET A 129 17.54 7.00 4.97
CA MET A 129 16.48 6.21 5.61
C MET A 129 15.42 5.78 4.59
N ARG A 130 15.00 6.68 3.70
CA ARG A 130 14.03 6.43 2.64
C ARG A 130 14.53 5.35 1.69
N LYS A 131 15.81 5.41 1.30
CA LYS A 131 16.45 4.40 0.46
C LYS A 131 16.44 3.02 1.13
N ALA A 132 16.89 2.92 2.38
CA ALA A 132 16.90 1.65 3.11
C ALA A 132 15.49 1.04 3.28
N LYS A 133 14.49 1.88 3.59
CA LYS A 133 13.08 1.45 3.70
C LYS A 133 12.53 0.98 2.35
N TYR A 134 12.86 1.67 1.26
CA TYR A 134 12.47 1.28 -0.09
C TYR A 134 13.10 -0.06 -0.51
N GLU A 135 14.38 -0.29 -0.22
CA GLU A 135 15.07 -1.55 -0.50
C GLU A 135 14.45 -2.72 0.28
N ALA A 136 14.16 -2.53 1.57
CA ALA A 136 13.47 -3.53 2.39
C ALA A 136 12.06 -3.85 1.86
N PHE A 137 11.32 -2.81 1.45
CA PHE A 137 10.01 -2.97 0.81
C PHE A 137 10.08 -3.78 -0.48
N LEU A 138 11.03 -3.46 -1.38
CA LEU A 138 11.20 -4.21 -2.62
C LEU A 138 11.57 -5.67 -2.35
N GLN A 139 12.47 -5.92 -1.39
CA GLN A 139 12.83 -7.29 -1.01
C GLN A 139 11.61 -8.09 -0.55
N GLN A 140 10.74 -7.50 0.27
CA GLN A 140 9.50 -8.15 0.67
C GLN A 140 8.57 -8.35 -0.52
N TRP A 141 8.40 -7.34 -1.37
CA TRP A 141 7.55 -7.43 -2.56
C TRP A 141 8.00 -8.56 -3.49
N ASP A 142 9.30 -8.71 -3.73
CA ASP A 142 9.89 -9.78 -4.54
C ASP A 142 9.59 -11.16 -3.95
N ALA A 143 9.76 -11.33 -2.64
CA ALA A 143 9.41 -12.59 -1.97
C ALA A 143 7.91 -12.94 -2.10
N LEU A 144 7.03 -11.94 -2.14
CA LEU A 144 5.60 -12.14 -2.38
C LEU A 144 5.29 -12.54 -3.83
N GLU A 145 6.05 -12.02 -4.79
CA GLU A 145 5.92 -12.43 -6.20
C GLU A 145 6.44 -13.86 -6.42
N GLU A 146 7.59 -14.21 -5.84
CA GLU A 146 8.17 -15.55 -5.90
C GLU A 146 7.23 -16.63 -5.32
N THR A 147 6.46 -16.27 -4.30
CA THR A 147 5.50 -17.18 -3.66
C THR A 147 4.12 -17.18 -4.32
N ASP A 148 3.90 -16.47 -5.44
CA ASP A 148 2.57 -16.28 -6.06
C ASP A 148 1.52 -15.78 -5.04
N PHE A 149 1.90 -14.86 -4.15
CA PHE A 149 1.01 -14.33 -3.13
C PHE A 149 -0.31 -13.81 -3.73
N LYS A 150 -0.23 -13.12 -4.89
CA LYS A 150 -1.39 -12.66 -5.65
C LYS A 150 -2.34 -13.80 -6.01
N GLY A 151 -1.82 -14.86 -6.64
CA GLY A 151 -2.63 -15.98 -7.10
C GLY A 151 -3.22 -16.76 -5.94
N GLN A 152 -2.46 -16.95 -4.86
CA GLN A 152 -2.96 -17.59 -3.64
C GLN A 152 -4.07 -16.78 -2.97
N LEU A 153 -3.90 -15.46 -2.83
CA LEU A 153 -4.92 -14.58 -2.26
C LEU A 153 -6.19 -14.58 -3.11
N LEU A 154 -6.06 -14.49 -4.44
CA LEU A 154 -7.20 -14.60 -5.36
C LEU A 154 -7.92 -15.94 -5.19
N LYS A 155 -7.21 -17.06 -5.12
CA LYS A 155 -7.80 -18.39 -4.89
C LYS A 155 -8.59 -18.46 -3.59
N ILE A 156 -8.10 -17.86 -2.50
CA ILE A 156 -8.83 -17.81 -1.22
C ILE A 156 -10.09 -16.96 -1.34
N VAL A 157 -9.99 -15.79 -1.98
CA VAL A 157 -11.11 -14.86 -2.15
C VAL A 157 -12.19 -15.45 -3.04
N THR A 158 -11.82 -16.05 -4.17
CA THR A 158 -12.74 -16.58 -5.18
C THR A 158 -13.09 -18.06 -5.00
N GLY A 159 -12.52 -18.73 -3.98
CA GLY A 159 -12.72 -20.15 -3.70
C GLY A 159 -14.21 -20.51 -3.56
N LYS A 160 -14.58 -21.70 -4.07
CA LYS A 160 -15.97 -22.11 -4.35
C LYS A 160 -16.96 -21.62 -3.29
N LEU A 161 -18.00 -20.91 -3.77
CA LEU A 161 -19.30 -20.93 -3.12
C LEU A 161 -19.67 -22.40 -3.00
N GLY A 162 -19.70 -22.94 -1.78
CA GLY A 162 -20.41 -24.19 -1.56
C GLY A 162 -21.78 -24.03 -2.18
N ALA A 163 -22.16 -24.98 -3.04
CA ALA A 163 -23.43 -24.98 -3.75
C ALA A 163 -24.52 -24.47 -2.80
N ALA A 164 -25.12 -23.33 -3.15
CA ALA A 164 -26.35 -22.92 -2.50
C ALA A 164 -27.30 -24.10 -2.62
N GLN A 165 -27.65 -24.65 -1.47
CA GLN A 165 -28.49 -25.82 -1.33
C GLN A 165 -29.75 -25.62 -2.16
N SER A 166 -29.88 -26.43 -3.21
CA SER A 166 -31.16 -26.78 -3.78
C SER A 166 -31.88 -27.63 -2.73
N SER A 167 -32.73 -26.98 -1.94
CA SER A 167 -33.78 -27.58 -1.13
C SER A 167 -35.05 -26.78 -1.35
#